data_AF-A0A7W1XAA1-F1
#
_entry.id   AF-A0A7W1XAA1-F1
#
_cell.length_a   1.000
_cell.length_b   1.000
_cell.length_c   1.000
_cell.angle_alpha   90.00
_cell.angle_beta   90.00
_cell.angle_gamma   90.00
#
_symmetry.space_group_name_H-M   'P 1'
#
loop_
_entity.id
_entity.type
_entity.pdbx_description
1 polymer ?
#
loop_
_entity_poly.entity_id
_entity_poly.type
_entity_poly.pdbx_seq_one_letter_code
_entity_poly.pdbx_strand_id
1 'polypeptide(L)'
;MKKMDLIKQSVKKSEEQRKKLECGDIKFGMFPLFAYQKKLPAMLKKYKKSDARDAIVLYMFYLSMVCRIPGHELEGCAFPSMDQITKNTGVHRSRIAKLNEILVKEQLIEQFKIPYEGHAKNVYVPMFNF
;
A
#
# COMPACT_ATOMS: atom_id res chain seq x y z
N MET A 1 39.24 -6.99 0.18
CA MET A 1 38.36 -6.32 -0.80
C MET A 1 37.88 -5.00 -0.22
N LYS A 2 37.96 -3.87 -0.94
CA LYS A 2 37.58 -2.57 -0.37
C LYS A 2 36.05 -2.47 -0.29
N LYS A 3 35.51 -1.77 0.71
CA LYS A 3 34.06 -1.60 0.94
C LYS A 3 33.31 -1.11 -0.30
N MET A 4 33.95 -0.28 -1.12
CA MET A 4 33.39 0.21 -2.38
C MET A 4 33.20 -0.88 -3.44
N ASP A 5 34.08 -1.89 -3.47
CA ASP A 5 33.99 -2.99 -4.43
C ASP A 5 32.81 -3.91 -4.09
N LEU A 6 32.55 -4.16 -2.80
CA LEU A 6 31.37 -4.87 -2.31
C LEU A 6 30.06 -4.17 -2.69
N ILE A 7 30.02 -2.84 -2.60
CA ILE A 7 28.86 -2.03 -2.98
C ILE A 7 28.60 -2.16 -4.48
N LYS A 8 29.63 -1.97 -5.31
CA LYS A 8 29.53 -2.10 -6.77
C LYS A 8 29.03 -3.49 -7.19
N GLN A 9 29.53 -4.55 -6.55
CA GLN A 9 29.05 -5.92 -6.79
C GLN A 9 27.58 -6.09 -6.41
N SER A 10 27.14 -5.53 -5.29
CA SER A 10 25.74 -5.61 -4.83
C SER A 10 24.79 -4.86 -5.76
N VAL A 11 25.18 -3.67 -6.23
CA VAL A 11 24.41 -2.89 -7.21
C VAL A 11 24.25 -3.67 -8.51
N LYS A 12 25.35 -4.19 -9.07
CA LYS A 12 25.32 -4.99 -10.29
C LYS A 12 24.41 -6.22 -10.14
N LYS A 13 24.51 -6.93 -9.01
CA LYS A 13 23.64 -8.07 -8.71
C LYS A 13 22.17 -7.68 -8.64
N SER A 14 21.84 -6.54 -8.02
CA SER A 14 20.46 -6.04 -7.96
C SER A 14 19.91 -5.70 -9.34
N GLU A 15 20.73 -5.13 -10.22
CA GLU A 15 20.33 -4.83 -11.60
C GLU A 15 20.07 -6.10 -12.41
N GLU A 16 20.94 -7.11 -12.29
CA GLU A 16 20.77 -8.41 -12.93
C GLU A 16 19.50 -9.13 -12.44
N GLN A 17 19.24 -9.08 -11.12
CA GLN A 17 18.01 -9.61 -10.55
C GLN A 17 16.79 -8.87 -11.10
N ARG A 18 16.79 -7.53 -11.08
CA ARG A 18 15.69 -6.72 -11.59
C ARG A 18 15.35 -7.06 -13.05
N LYS A 19 16.35 -7.16 -13.93
CA LYS A 19 16.18 -7.54 -15.33
C LYS A 19 15.54 -8.93 -15.48
N LYS A 20 15.89 -9.90 -14.63
CA LYS A 20 15.26 -11.23 -14.63
C LYS A 20 13.80 -11.19 -14.22
N LEU A 21 13.42 -10.31 -13.29
CA LEU A 21 12.04 -10.16 -12.82
C LEU A 21 11.18 -9.42 -13.86
N GLU A 22 11.75 -8.46 -14.60
CA GLU A 22 11.09 -7.75 -15.71
C GLU A 22 10.70 -8.69 -16.87
N CYS A 23 11.34 -9.86 -16.99
CA CYS A 23 11.01 -10.89 -17.98
C CYS A 23 9.99 -11.95 -17.49
N GLY A 24 9.46 -11.84 -16.26
CA GLY A 24 8.49 -12.79 -15.69
C GLY A 24 7.18 -12.12 -15.23
N ASP A 25 6.38 -12.82 -14.42
CA ASP A 25 5.07 -12.33 -13.92
C ASP A 25 5.16 -11.20 -12.87
N ILE A 26 6.38 -10.72 -12.57
CA ILE A 26 6.61 -9.71 -11.54
C ILE A 26 6.41 -8.33 -12.17
N LYS A 27 5.35 -7.65 -11.72
CA LYS A 27 5.02 -6.30 -12.16
C LYS A 27 5.68 -5.26 -11.25
N PHE A 28 6.48 -4.38 -11.84
CA PHE A 28 6.98 -3.19 -11.16
C PHE A 28 5.91 -2.10 -11.22
N GLY A 29 5.63 -1.46 -10.08
CA GLY A 29 4.67 -0.37 -9.95
C GLY A 29 5.32 0.92 -9.50
N MET A 30 4.68 2.04 -9.81
CA MET A 30 5.05 3.33 -9.22
C MET A 30 4.76 3.32 -7.72
N PHE A 31 5.71 3.84 -6.95
CA PHE A 31 5.62 3.91 -5.50
C PHE A 31 5.47 5.36 -5.05
N PRO A 32 4.41 5.74 -4.30
CA PRO A 32 4.24 7.10 -3.80
C PRO A 32 5.28 7.44 -2.73
N LEU A 33 6.39 8.06 -3.14
CA LEU A 33 7.47 8.45 -2.23
C LEU A 33 6.98 9.33 -1.06
N PHE A 34 5.96 10.16 -1.28
CA PHE A 34 5.40 11.04 -0.25
C PHE A 34 4.88 10.27 0.98
N ALA A 35 4.40 9.04 0.80
CA ALA A 35 3.89 8.21 1.89
C ALA A 35 4.97 7.96 2.96
N TYR A 36 6.21 7.76 2.52
CA TYR A 36 7.34 7.47 3.42
C TYR A 36 8.20 8.68 3.74
N GLN A 37 8.30 9.64 2.82
CA GLN A 37 9.13 10.84 3.00
C GLN A 37 8.41 11.96 3.78
N LYS A 38 7.08 12.03 3.70
CA LYS A 38 6.28 13.08 4.35
C LYS A 38 5.28 12.53 5.36
N LYS A 39 4.37 11.65 4.90
CA LYS A 39 3.22 11.22 5.71
C LYS A 39 3.65 10.35 6.89
N LEU A 40 4.45 9.31 6.68
CA LEU A 40 4.92 8.45 7.77
C LEU A 40 5.66 9.25 8.86
N PRO A 41 6.66 10.12 8.56
CA PRO A 41 7.27 10.97 9.57
C PRO A 41 6.28 11.85 10.34
N ALA A 42 5.29 12.44 9.66
CA ALA A 42 4.26 13.25 10.32
C ALA A 42 3.36 12.39 11.22
N MET A 43 2.93 11.23 10.75
CA MET A 43 2.10 10.28 11.50
C MET A 43 2.83 9.73 12.74
N LEU A 44 4.15 9.48 12.65
CA LEU A 44 4.97 9.04 13.78
C LEU A 44 5.02 10.05 14.93
N LYS A 45 4.74 11.34 14.67
CA LYS A 45 4.61 12.38 15.71
C LYS A 45 3.23 12.38 16.39
N LYS A 46 2.19 11.83 15.73
CA LYS A 46 0.79 11.89 16.18
C LYS A 46 0.29 10.57 16.77
N TYR A 47 0.81 9.44 16.29
CA TYR A 47 0.29 8.10 16.59
C TYR A 47 1.38 7.17 17.11
N LYS A 48 0.96 6.06 17.73
CA LYS A 48 1.89 4.99 18.11
C LYS A 48 2.66 4.50 16.88
N LYS A 49 3.97 4.28 17.03
CA LYS A 49 4.86 3.84 15.94
C LYS A 49 4.32 2.66 15.13
N SER A 50 3.76 1.66 15.81
CA SER A 50 3.15 0.50 15.15
C SER A 50 1.92 0.87 14.33
N ASP A 51 1.08 1.77 14.82
CA ASP A 51 -0.14 2.17 14.11
C ASP A 51 0.19 3.02 12.88
N ALA A 52 1.14 3.96 12.99
CA ALA A 52 1.57 4.76 11.85
C ALA A 52 2.20 3.89 10.74
N ARG A 53 3.09 2.97 11.11
CA ARG A 53 3.71 2.03 10.16
C ARG A 53 2.67 1.14 9.49
N ASP A 54 1.81 0.51 10.28
CA ASP A 54 0.86 -0.48 9.76
C ASP A 54 -0.25 0.19 8.95
N ALA A 55 -0.62 1.43 9.27
CA ALA A 55 -1.50 2.24 8.43
C ALA A 55 -0.87 2.49 7.04
N ILE A 56 0.41 2.86 6.97
CA ILE A 56 1.10 3.02 5.68
C ILE A 56 1.18 1.70 4.92
N VAL A 57 1.40 0.57 5.60
CA VAL A 57 1.35 -0.75 4.95
C VAL A 57 -0.03 -1.01 4.33
N LEU A 58 -1.12 -0.71 5.05
CA LEU A 58 -2.49 -0.84 4.50
C LEU A 58 -2.72 0.09 3.31
N TYR A 59 -2.26 1.34 3.39
CA TYR A 59 -2.38 2.29 2.28
C TYR A 59 -1.67 1.80 1.01
N MET A 60 -0.43 1.30 1.15
CA MET A 60 0.33 0.73 0.04
C MET A 60 -0.34 -0.53 -0.52
N PHE A 61 -0.93 -1.35 0.34
CA PHE A 61 -1.71 -2.51 -0.09
C PHE A 61 -2.94 -2.09 -0.91
N TYR A 62 -3.71 -1.09 -0.46
CA TYR A 62 -4.85 -0.59 -1.22
C TYR A 62 -4.46 -0.05 -2.59
N LEU A 63 -3.36 0.71 -2.67
CA LEU A 63 -2.81 1.16 -3.97
C LEU A 63 -2.46 0.02 -4.91
N SER A 64 -1.93 -1.09 -4.37
CA SER A 64 -1.60 -2.27 -5.19
C SER A 64 -2.83 -3.04 -5.68
N MET A 65 -3.97 -2.86 -5.01
CA MET A 65 -5.24 -3.56 -5.28
C MET A 65 -6.23 -2.73 -6.10
N VAL A 66 -5.87 -1.49 -6.49
CA VAL A 66 -6.72 -0.63 -7.29
C VAL A 66 -7.10 -1.31 -8.60
N CYS A 67 -8.40 -1.38 -8.88
CA CYS A 67 -8.92 -1.88 -10.14
C CYS A 67 -8.51 -0.97 -11.30
N ARG A 68 -7.99 -1.57 -12.37
CA ARG A 68 -7.63 -0.90 -13.62
C ARG A 68 -8.51 -1.44 -14.73
N ILE A 69 -9.77 -1.02 -14.74
CA ILE A 69 -10.73 -1.33 -15.79
C ILE A 69 -11.14 0.01 -16.41
N PRO A 70 -10.52 0.41 -17.53
CA PRO A 70 -10.77 1.69 -18.17
C PRO A 70 -12.27 1.93 -18.39
N GLY A 71 -12.79 3.04 -17.87
CA GLY A 71 -14.18 3.47 -18.09
C GLY A 71 -15.22 2.80 -17.17
N HIS A 72 -14.79 2.04 -16.17
CA HIS A 72 -15.68 1.51 -15.14
C HIS A 72 -15.81 2.50 -13.97
N GLU A 73 -17.01 2.64 -13.39
CA GLU A 73 -17.29 3.60 -12.30
C GLU A 73 -16.46 3.34 -11.02
N LEU A 74 -15.97 2.12 -10.85
CA LEU A 74 -15.11 1.70 -9.74
C LEU A 74 -13.62 1.63 -10.13
N GLU A 75 -13.25 2.13 -11.31
CA GLU A 75 -11.84 2.32 -11.66
C GLU A 75 -11.16 3.22 -10.62
N GLY A 76 -9.96 2.86 -10.19
CA GLY A 76 -9.27 3.60 -9.11
C GLY A 76 -9.60 3.13 -7.69
N CYS A 77 -10.62 2.29 -7.51
CA CYS A 77 -11.02 1.79 -6.19
C CYS A 77 -10.36 0.45 -5.83
N ALA A 78 -10.16 0.22 -4.54
CA ALA A 78 -9.77 -1.07 -3.97
C ALA A 78 -10.87 -1.62 -3.05
N PHE A 79 -11.24 -2.88 -3.20
CA PHE A 79 -12.27 -3.54 -2.37
C PHE A 79 -11.84 -4.94 -1.88
N PRO A 80 -10.66 -5.07 -1.26
CA PRO A 80 -10.17 -6.35 -0.78
C PRO A 80 -11.06 -6.91 0.33
N SER A 81 -11.19 -8.24 0.37
CA SER A 81 -11.79 -8.92 1.52
C SER A 81 -10.92 -8.75 2.76
N MET A 82 -11.53 -8.91 3.94
CA MET A 82 -10.79 -8.87 5.20
C MET A 82 -9.65 -9.89 5.22
N ASP A 83 -9.86 -11.07 4.64
CA ASP A 83 -8.87 -12.14 4.58
C ASP A 83 -7.71 -11.80 3.65
N GLN A 84 -7.98 -11.12 2.52
CA GLN A 84 -6.93 -10.59 1.65
C GLN A 84 -6.07 -9.56 2.38
N ILE A 85 -6.69 -8.65 3.15
CA ILE A 85 -5.95 -7.67 3.94
C ILE A 85 -5.07 -8.39 4.96
N THR A 86 -5.63 -9.27 5.79
CA THR A 86 -4.86 -9.93 6.86
C THR A 86 -3.75 -10.80 6.31
N LYS A 87 -4.03 -11.59 5.26
CA LYS A 87 -3.07 -12.52 4.65
C LYS A 87 -1.91 -11.78 3.98
N ASN A 88 -2.20 -10.73 3.22
CA ASN A 88 -1.19 -10.08 2.38
C ASN A 88 -0.42 -8.97 3.12
N THR A 89 -0.98 -8.41 4.18
CA THR A 89 -0.32 -7.34 4.95
C THR A 89 0.23 -7.81 6.30
N GLY A 90 -0.23 -8.96 6.81
CA GLY A 90 0.09 -9.44 8.16
C GLY A 90 -0.55 -8.62 9.28
N VAL A 91 -1.38 -7.62 8.95
CA VAL A 91 -2.10 -6.82 9.94
C VAL A 91 -3.23 -7.66 10.52
N HIS A 92 -3.27 -7.76 11.85
CA HIS A 92 -4.32 -8.50 12.54
C HIS A 92 -5.70 -7.86 12.33
N ARG A 93 -6.74 -8.69 12.14
CA ARG A 93 -8.12 -8.26 11.83
C ARG A 93 -8.65 -7.17 12.77
N SER A 94 -8.41 -7.32 14.07
CA SER A 94 -8.90 -6.36 15.09
C SER A 94 -8.32 -4.95 14.96
N ARG A 95 -7.22 -4.76 14.23
CA ARG A 95 -6.56 -3.46 14.07
C ARG A 95 -6.99 -2.71 12.81
N ILE A 96 -7.53 -3.41 11.81
CA ILE A 96 -7.80 -2.84 10.49
C ILE A 96 -8.76 -1.65 10.56
N ALA A 97 -9.83 -1.75 11.35
CA ALA A 97 -10.78 -0.64 11.53
C ALA A 97 -10.09 0.64 12.04
N LYS A 98 -9.32 0.53 13.14
CA LYS A 98 -8.55 1.65 13.71
C LYS A 98 -7.55 2.23 12.70
N LEU A 99 -6.86 1.38 11.95
CA LEU A 99 -5.86 1.84 10.98
C LEU A 99 -6.52 2.56 9.80
N ASN A 100 -7.69 2.10 9.34
CA ASN A 100 -8.47 2.79 8.32
C ASN A 100 -8.98 4.14 8.80
N GLU A 101 -9.42 4.25 10.06
CA GLU A 101 -9.76 5.55 10.65
C GLU A 101 -8.58 6.52 10.65
N ILE A 102 -7.36 6.05 10.93
CA ILE A 102 -6.15 6.87 10.83
C ILE A 102 -5.92 7.32 9.39
N LEU A 103 -6.04 6.42 8.41
CA LEU A 103 -5.85 6.74 7.00
C LEU A 103 -6.87 7.76 6.49
N VAL A 104 -8.14 7.65 6.91
CA VAL A 104 -9.18 8.63 6.60
C VAL A 104 -8.86 9.98 7.25
N LYS A 105 -8.47 10.01 8.53
CA LYS A 105 -8.08 11.25 9.24
C LYS A 105 -6.87 11.95 8.61
N GLU A 106 -5.91 11.19 8.09
CA GLU A 106 -4.74 11.73 7.38
C GLU A 106 -5.00 11.98 5.88
N GLN A 107 -6.25 11.80 5.44
CA GLN A 107 -6.73 11.97 4.06
C GLN A 107 -5.92 11.17 3.04
N LEU A 108 -5.52 9.97 3.43
CA LEU A 108 -4.82 9.01 2.57
C LEU A 108 -5.77 8.04 1.90
N ILE A 109 -6.97 7.85 2.46
CA ILE A 109 -8.04 7.13 1.80
C ILE A 109 -9.37 7.82 2.04
N GLU A 110 -10.31 7.62 1.13
CA GLU A 110 -11.74 7.67 1.44
C GLU A 110 -12.26 6.23 1.58
N GLN A 111 -13.24 6.04 2.46
CA GLN A 111 -13.83 4.73 2.71
C GLN A 111 -15.35 4.81 2.57
N PHE A 112 -15.90 3.92 1.74
CA PHE A 112 -17.33 3.82 1.48
C PHE A 112 -17.83 2.41 1.76
N LYS A 113 -19.14 2.28 1.96
CA LYS A 113 -19.84 0.99 1.93
C LYS A 113 -20.75 0.95 0.73
N ILE A 114 -20.59 -0.06 -0.12
CA ILE A 114 -21.48 -0.28 -1.26
C ILE A 114 -22.25 -1.60 -1.09
N PRO A 115 -23.49 -1.69 -1.58
CA PRO A 115 -24.15 -2.98 -1.74
C PRO A 115 -23.44 -3.78 -2.84
N TYR A 116 -23.08 -5.03 -2.54
CA TYR A 116 -22.45 -5.95 -3.49
C TYR A 116 -22.91 -7.37 -3.18
N GLU A 117 -23.58 -8.02 -4.14
CA GLU A 117 -24.09 -9.40 -4.00
C GLU A 117 -24.91 -9.64 -2.71
N GLY A 118 -25.77 -8.68 -2.35
CA GLY A 118 -26.62 -8.78 -1.14
C GLY A 118 -25.91 -8.48 0.19
N HIS A 119 -24.63 -8.12 0.17
CA HIS A 119 -23.86 -7.76 1.35
C HIS A 119 -23.27 -6.35 1.25
N ALA A 120 -23.02 -5.70 2.39
CA ALA A 120 -22.29 -4.44 2.42
C ALA A 120 -20.78 -4.68 2.31
N LYS A 121 -20.14 -4.12 1.29
CA LYS A 121 -18.71 -4.23 1.05
C LYS A 121 -18.01 -2.90 1.28
N ASN A 122 -16.88 -2.92 1.98
CA ASN A 122 -16.04 -1.73 2.12
C ASN A 122 -15.25 -1.50 0.83
N VAL A 123 -15.27 -0.27 0.36
CA VAL A 123 -14.48 0.24 -0.77
C VAL A 123 -13.53 1.30 -0.23
N TYR A 124 -12.29 1.24 -0.67
CA TYR A 124 -11.23 2.17 -0.29
C TYR A 124 -10.73 2.88 -1.55
N VAL A 125 -10.71 4.20 -1.50
CA VAL A 125 -10.21 5.05 -2.58
C VAL A 125 -8.90 5.68 -2.09
N PRO A 126 -7.73 5.24 -2.60
CA PRO A 126 -6.46 5.86 -2.23
C PRO A 126 -6.37 7.31 -2.71
N MET A 127 -5.93 8.21 -1.84
CA MET A 127 -5.85 9.65 -2.10
C MET A 127 -4.40 10.14 -2.08
N PHE A 128 -4.08 11.09 -2.96
CA PHE A 128 -2.73 11.63 -3.14
C PHE A 128 -2.57 13.03 -2.55
N ASN A 129 -3.16 13.30 -1.37
CA ASN A 129 -3.10 14.61 -0.75
C ASN A 129 -1.67 14.92 -0.25
N PHE A 130 -1.01 15.86 -0.92
CA PHE A 130 0.39 16.28 -0.71
C PHE A 130 0.58 17.31 0.40
#